data_AF-A0A954LHQ0-F1
#
_entry.id   AF-A0A954LHQ0-F1
#
_cell.length_a   1.000
_cell.length_b   1.000
_cell.length_c   1.000
_cell.angle_alpha   90.00
_cell.angle_beta   90.00
_cell.angle_gamma   90.00
#
_symmetry.space_group_name_H-M   'P 1'
#
loop_
_entity.id
_entity.type
_entity.pdbx_description
1 polymer ?
#
loop_
_entity_poly.entity_id
_entity_poly.type
_entity_poly.pdbx_seq_one_letter_code
_entity_poly.pdbx_strand_id
1 'polypeptide(L)' 'MLVLSRKPQQQILIPELNIAVTVLSVGSNRVQLGISAPNELRVVRGELSPETQPQRTVETGRNRTITFSSCAGSRNYVS' A
#
# COMPACT_ATOMS: atom_id res chain seq x y z
N MET A 1 -2.01 -15.81 -24.13
CA MET A 1 -0.74 -15.98 -23.40
C MET A 1 0.39 -15.43 -24.27
N LEU A 2 1.17 -14.47 -23.76
CA LEU A 2 2.35 -13.92 -24.44
C LEU A 2 3.60 -14.37 -23.67
N VAL A 3 4.61 -14.91 -24.35
CA VAL A 3 5.81 -15.47 -23.72
C VAL A 3 7.03 -14.66 -24.17
N LEU A 4 7.80 -14.15 -23.21
CA LEU A 4 8.99 -13.35 -23.45
C LEU A 4 10.15 -13.90 -22.61
N SER A 5 11.29 -14.15 -23.25
CA SER A 5 12.52 -14.54 -22.55
C SER A 5 13.36 -13.30 -22.26
N ARG A 6 13.70 -13.06 -20.98
CA ARG A 6 14.49 -11.92 -20.50
C ARG A 6 15.69 -12.39 -19.67
N LYS A 7 16.77 -11.59 -19.71
CA LYS A 7 17.94 -11.72 -18.82
C LYS A 7 17.72 -10.94 -17.52
N PRO A 8 18.51 -11.19 -16.46
CA PRO A 8 18.54 -10.32 -15.29
C PRO A 8 18.75 -8.85 -15.68
N GLN A 9 18.17 -7.94 -14.90
CA GLN A 9 18.13 -6.49 -15.11
C GLN A 9 17.35 -6.00 -16.34
N GLN A 10 16.74 -6.90 -17.12
CA GLN A 10 15.85 -6.51 -18.20
C GLN A 10 14.41 -6.32 -17.71
N GLN A 11 13.68 -5.44 -18.40
CA GLN A 11 12.31 -5.08 -18.08
C GLN A 11 11.33 -5.41 -19.21
N ILE A 12 10.08 -5.63 -18.82
CA ILE A 12 8.90 -5.79 -19.67
C ILE A 12 7.95 -4.64 -19.32
N LEU A 13 7.56 -3.86 -20.31
CA LEU A 13 6.68 -2.71 -20.14
C LEU A 13 5.28 -3.04 -20.66
N ILE A 14 4.27 -2.70 -19.87
CA ILE A 14 2.87 -2.78 -20.22
C ILE A 14 2.33 -1.34 -20.19
N PRO A 15 2.40 -0.62 -21.32
CA PRO A 15 2.18 0.84 -21.34
C PRO A 15 0.75 1.23 -20.96
N GLU A 16 -0.26 0.47 -21.41
CA GLU A 16 -1.68 0.76 -21.14
C GLU A 16 -2.00 0.88 -19.64
N LEU A 17 -1.32 0.09 -18.81
CA LEU A 17 -1.53 0.08 -17.35
C LEU A 17 -0.38 0.74 -16.59
N ASN A 18 0.61 1.30 -17.28
CA ASN A 18 1.82 1.86 -16.69
C ASN A 18 2.54 0.87 -15.74
N ILE A 19 2.58 -0.41 -16.11
CA ILE A 19 3.26 -1.45 -15.31
C ILE A 19 4.61 -1.78 -15.94
N ALA A 20 5.65 -1.86 -15.11
CA ALA A 20 6.95 -2.38 -15.50
C ALA A 20 7.30 -3.61 -14.64
N VAL A 21 7.64 -4.71 -15.31
CA VAL A 21 8.11 -5.94 -14.68
C VAL A 21 9.60 -6.10 -14.96
N THR A 22 10.41 -6.07 -13.92
CA THR A 22 11.87 -6.18 -14.01
C THR A 22 12.33 -7.51 -13.43
N VAL A 23 13.16 -8.23 -14.18
CA VAL A 23 13.82 -9.43 -13.64
C VAL A 23 15.01 -8.98 -12.80
N LEU A 24 14.92 -9.07 -11.48
CA LEU A 24 15.99 -8.63 -10.59
C LEU A 24 17.14 -9.65 -10.56
N SER A 25 16.80 -10.90 -10.30
CA SER A 25 17.76 -12.00 -10.27
C SER A 25 17.10 -13.33 -10.62
N VAL A 26 17.89 -14.25 -11.15
CA VAL A 26 17.46 -15.61 -11.49
C VAL A 26 18.31 -16.57 -10.67
N GLY A 27 17.70 -17.25 -9.72
CA GLY A 27 18.30 -18.37 -9.00
C GLY A 27 17.94 -19.70 -9.66
N SER A 28 18.45 -20.80 -9.10
CA SER A 28 18.17 -22.16 -9.58
C SER A 28 16.72 -22.59 -9.44
N ASN A 29 16.03 -22.15 -8.38
CA ASN A 29 14.64 -22.54 -8.09
C ASN A 29 13.67 -21.35 -8.00
N ARG A 30 14.19 -20.12 -7.90
CA ARG A 30 13.37 -18.92 -7.69
C ARG A 30 13.87 -17.77 -8.53
N VAL A 31 12.94 -16.95 -8.99
CA VAL A 31 13.22 -15.71 -9.71
C VAL A 31 12.73 -14.55 -8.85
N GLN A 32 13.57 -13.53 -8.69
CA GLN A 32 13.14 -12.28 -8.09
C GLN A 32 12.62 -11.36 -9.19
N LEU A 33 11.35 -10.98 -9.07
CA LEU A 33 10.69 -10.06 -9.98
C LEU A 33 10.39 -8.76 -9.22
N GLY A 34 10.85 -7.64 -9.77
CA GLY A 34 10.42 -6.30 -9.37
C GLY A 34 9.19 -5.93 -10.19
N ILE A 35 8.12 -5.50 -9.54
CA ILE A 35 6.91 -5.03 -10.20
C ILE A 35 6.75 -3.56 -9.79
N SER A 36 6.88 -2.66 -10.76
CA SER A 36 6.55 -1.25 -10.59
C SER A 36 5.17 -1.04 -11.17
N ALA A 37 4.22 -0.68 -10.33
CA ALA A 37 2.84 -0.42 -10.69
C ALA A 37 2.34 0.82 -9.93
N PRO A 38 1.37 1.56 -10.50
CA PRO A 38 0.73 2.68 -9.80
C PRO A 38 -0.01 2.21 -8.54
N ASN A 39 -0.17 3.10 -7.56
CA ASN A 39 -0.79 2.80 -6.26
C ASN A 39 -2.26 2.33 -6.35
N GLU A 40 -2.93 2.69 -7.44
CA GLU A 40 -4.32 2.30 -7.71
C GLU A 40 -4.44 0.82 -8.11
N LEU A 41 -3.35 0.21 -8.59
CA LEU A 41 -3.32 -1.17 -9.06
C LEU A 41 -2.79 -2.10 -7.96
N ARG A 42 -3.65 -2.99 -7.49
CA ARG A 42 -3.27 -3.99 -6.48
C ARG A 42 -2.45 -5.11 -7.12
N VAL A 43 -1.24 -5.32 -6.61
CA VAL A 43 -0.38 -6.44 -6.99
C VAL A 43 -0.45 -7.50 -5.90
N VAL A 44 -0.90 -8.71 -6.25
CA VAL A 44 -0.99 -9.85 -5.35
C VAL A 44 -0.20 -11.03 -5.91
N ARG A 45 0.26 -11.92 -5.03
CA ARG A 45 0.91 -13.16 -5.46
C ARG A 45 -0.15 -14.17 -5.88
N GLY A 46 0.11 -14.92 -6.94
CA GLY A 46 -0.91 -15.79 -7.56
C GLY A 46 -1.44 -16.90 -6.66
N GLU A 47 -0.67 -17.29 -5.64
CA GLU A 47 -1.06 -18.27 -4.62
C GLU A 47 -2.00 -17.72 -3.54
N LEU A 48 -2.08 -16.40 -3.40
CA LEU A 48 -3.03 -15.76 -2.49
C LEU A 48 -4.36 -15.64 -3.24
N SER A 49 -5.39 -16.35 -2.79
CA SER A 49 -6.74 -16.29 -3.37
C SER A 49 -7.15 -14.83 -3.59
N PRO A 50 -7.72 -14.48 -4.75
CA PRO A 50 -8.31 -13.16 -4.98
C PRO A 50 -9.63 -13.08 -4.20
N GLU A 51 -9.57 -13.17 -2.87
CA GLU A 51 -10.69 -12.83 -2.01
C GLU A 51 -10.79 -11.30 -2.04
N THR A 52 -11.58 -10.84 -3.00
CA THR A 52 -12.31 -9.58 -3.04
C THR A 52 -12.44 -8.97 -1.64
N GLN A 53 -11.64 -7.95 -1.36
CA GLN A 53 -12.01 -6.97 -0.34
C GLN A 53 -12.11 -5.63 -1.05
N PRO A 54 -13.34 -5.12 -1.30
CA PRO A 54 -13.48 -3.72 -1.65
C PRO A 54 -12.83 -2.89 -0.54
N GLN A 55 -12.10 -1.86 -0.97
CA GLN A 55 -11.39 -0.95 -0.10
C GLN A 55 -12.28 -0.56 1.09
N ARG A 56 -11.83 -0.86 2.30
CA ARG A 56 -12.39 -0.21 3.49
C ARG A 56 -11.98 1.26 3.38
N THR A 57 -12.91 2.12 2.96
CA THR A 57 -12.78 3.57 3.07
C THR A 57 -12.44 3.88 4.52
N VAL A 58 -11.22 4.35 4.76
CA VAL A 58 -10.81 4.80 6.08
C VAL A 58 -11.37 6.20 6.26
N GLU A 59 -12.62 6.30 6.72
CA GLU A 59 -13.19 7.55 7.19
C GLU A 59 -12.59 7.90 8.56
N THR A 60 -11.37 8.47 8.57
CA THR A 60 -10.83 9.12 9.77
C THR A 60 -11.49 10.49 9.89
N GLY A 61 -12.72 10.49 10.39
CA GLY A 61 -13.46 11.70 10.70
C GLY A 61 -14.42 11.44 11.84
N ARG A 62 -13.99 11.70 13.08
CA ARG A 62 -14.86 12.12 14.20
C ARG A 62 -14.03 12.68 15.35
N ASN A 63 -13.74 13.97 15.16
CA ASN A 63 -13.82 15.03 16.16
C ASN A 63 -14.35 14.55 17.53
N ARG A 64 -13.45 14.45 18.52
CA ARG A 64 -13.85 14.48 19.92
C ARG A 64 -13.47 15.85 20.45
N THR A 65 -14.43 16.78 20.38
CA THR A 65 -14.39 18.02 21.15
C THR A 65 -14.24 17.61 22.62
N ILE A 66 -13.09 17.93 23.20
CA ILE A 66 -12.84 17.76 24.62
C ILE A 66 -13.66 18.85 25.30
N THR A 67 -14.83 18.50 25.84
CA THR A 67 -15.60 19.43 26.67
C THR A 67 -14.77 19.73 27.90
N PHE A 68 -14.35 20.98 28.04
CA PHE A 68 -13.88 21.52 29.30
C PHE A 68 -15.02 21.43 30.31
N SER A 69 -14.96 20.42 31.19
CA SER A 69 -15.71 20.46 32.43
C SER A 69 -15.07 21.54 33.28
N SER A 70 -15.75 22.68 33.36
CA SER A 70 -15.53 23.67 34.40
C SER A 70 -15.86 23.04 35.75
N CYS A 71 -14.89 22.33 36.34
CA CYS A 71 -14.93 22.01 37.75
C CYS A 71 -14.34 23.20 38.52
N ALA A 72 -15.25 23.98 39.08
CA ALA A 72 -14.97 25.02 40.05
C ALA A 72 -14.04 24.50 41.16
N GLY A 73 -12.90 25.17 41.32
CA GLY A 73 -11.90 24.87 42.33
C GLY A 73 -11.17 26.14 42.70
N SER A 74 -11.85 26.98 43.47
CA SER A 74 -11.28 28.12 44.22
C SER A 74 -9.91 27.75 44.82
N ARG A 75 -8.86 28.41 44.34
CA ARG A 75 -7.62 28.60 45.08
C ARG A 75 -7.21 30.06 44.94
N ASN A 76 -7.53 30.81 46.01
CA ASN A 76 -6.96 32.11 46.29
C ASN A 76 -5.43 32.04 46.22
N TYR A 77 -4.84 32.90 45.41
CA TYR A 77 -3.47 33.36 45.59
C TYR A 77 -3.57 34.86 45.90
N VAL A 78 -3.23 35.20 47.14
CA VAL A 78 -2.99 36.57 47.60
C VAL A 78 -1.50 36.64 47.97
N SER A 79 -0.89 37.76 47.58
CA SER A 79 0.50 38.20 47.77
C SER A 79 1.54 37.66 46.80
#